data_AF-A0AAD2PVL6-F1
#
_entry.id   AF-A0AAD2PVL6-F1
#
_cell.length_a   1.000
_cell.length_b   1.000
_cell.length_c   1.000
_cell.angle_alpha   90.00
_cell.angle_beta   90.00
_cell.angle_gamma   90.00
#
_symmetry.space_group_name_H-M   'P 1'
#
loop_
_entity.id
_entity.type
_entity.pdbx_description
1 polymer ?
#
loop_
_entity_poly.entity_id
_entity_poly.type
_entity_poly.pdbx_seq_one_letter_code
_entity_poly.pdbx_strand_id
1 'polypeptide(L)'
;MKVMPWQTSCHHDISKCSTIPSSVRYAEEESTSDSKTETIKNRFAIANQEFQPGEIVLRNAPLACSLFSSLVSDRQQSQSQRCAYCFVPGSEQKLSRCGRCQSVWYYCSRDCQKKDFPLHKKECIYWTTKNKDKAKQLNGRIRAEISLLIRTYAKIEVMQANKQQGESSENTAVSSQSTKNTTIIQSGIQHLASLSQYPNALDSNEQSIITEATTAILIWSKHQEGAEKKKKKEPPNNDKTTTTVGIIDKKDHQNIRQQMEDLLRIFRVNNFGITDELLKVIASAVYPLGALLNHSCRPNCILRYSYNNKKAPPVLEIVASRCIQKGEELTHSYVELVKPQRVRKERLQSNYGFECHCHRCCSHNHNNNTSNDWMQLQDSNQVGTFLDHSNPTFAASQTWTPPALPRGTNHDDAHGPLREMAIQLQAQAKQCMAMDNIEGELMSLTQCVGVLSQLLRAQLGDGSNQGHDDDTLHQTCLELYQVRGDLLGTLIVAGQTKEAIQQCEYVVAFLVSILCDKETANCPNHPILGLQLFTLGDLYTSVGWDDKAQRTFAWARKIMLVSHGKDSDMVKLLKDR
;
A
#
# COMPACT_ATOMS: atom_id res chain seq x y z
N MET A 1 12.15 -12.22 18.81
CA MET A 1 12.85 -10.95 19.12
C MET A 1 12.01 -9.83 18.55
N LYS A 2 11.59 -8.91 19.42
CA LYS A 2 10.48 -7.99 19.21
C LYS A 2 10.94 -6.70 18.54
N VAL A 3 10.02 -6.09 17.78
CA VAL A 3 10.19 -4.79 17.12
C VAL A 3 10.84 -3.82 18.09
N MET A 4 11.98 -3.22 17.73
CA MET A 4 12.41 -1.96 18.33
C MET A 4 11.97 -0.85 17.38
N PRO A 5 10.81 -0.20 17.58
CA PRO A 5 10.51 1.01 16.86
C PRO A 5 11.48 2.09 17.34
N TRP A 6 11.78 3.04 16.46
CA TRP A 6 12.38 4.30 16.86
C TRP A 6 11.64 4.89 18.07
N GLN A 7 12.43 5.31 19.07
CA GLN A 7 12.06 5.89 20.35
C GLN A 7 10.60 6.41 20.42
N THR A 8 9.75 5.75 21.19
CA THR A 8 8.46 6.34 21.60
C THR A 8 8.67 7.10 22.92
N SER A 9 8.74 8.42 22.87
CA SER A 9 8.59 9.27 24.07
C SER A 9 7.13 9.39 24.54
N CYS A 10 6.19 8.66 23.93
CA CYS A 10 4.76 8.82 24.19
C CYS A 10 4.23 7.84 25.26
N HIS A 11 3.73 8.44 26.35
CA HIS A 11 3.26 7.78 27.59
C HIS A 11 1.79 7.31 27.58
N HIS A 12 1.12 7.21 26.42
CA HIS A 12 -0.30 6.85 26.38
C HIS A 12 -0.51 5.34 26.26
N ASP A 13 -0.82 4.72 27.41
CA ASP A 13 -1.18 3.29 27.53
C ASP A 13 -2.51 3.00 26.82
N ILE A 14 -2.44 2.36 25.64
CA ILE A 14 -3.61 1.93 24.86
C ILE A 14 -4.17 0.58 25.33
N SER A 15 -3.47 -0.15 26.20
CA SER A 15 -3.91 -1.47 26.67
C SER A 15 -5.26 -1.44 27.40
N LYS A 16 -5.67 -0.25 27.89
CA LYS A 16 -6.94 0.00 28.61
C LYS A 16 -8.00 0.69 27.76
N CYS A 17 -7.79 0.87 26.45
CA CYS A 17 -8.73 1.61 25.63
C CYS A 17 -9.99 0.79 25.32
N SER A 18 -11.14 1.27 25.79
CA SER A 18 -12.46 0.65 25.64
C SER A 18 -12.94 0.50 24.19
N THR A 19 -12.34 1.23 23.24
CA THR A 19 -12.73 1.19 21.82
C THR A 19 -12.14 0.00 21.05
N ILE A 20 -11.19 -0.73 21.65
CA ILE A 20 -10.57 -1.91 21.02
C ILE A 20 -11.45 -3.14 21.31
N PRO A 21 -11.74 -4.00 20.30
CA PRO A 21 -12.59 -5.16 20.51
C PRO A 21 -11.90 -6.15 21.46
N SER A 22 -12.69 -6.87 22.25
CA SER A 22 -12.18 -7.89 23.17
C SER A 22 -11.42 -9.03 22.48
N SER A 23 -11.56 -9.18 21.16
CA SER A 23 -10.84 -10.15 20.33
C SER A 23 -9.36 -9.77 20.09
N VAL A 24 -8.97 -8.52 20.37
CA VAL A 24 -7.60 -8.02 20.20
C VAL A 24 -7.14 -7.35 21.49
N ARG A 25 -5.91 -7.63 21.90
CA ARG A 25 -5.27 -6.94 23.03
C ARG A 25 -4.00 -6.27 22.55
N TYR A 26 -3.73 -5.05 23.00
CA TYR A 26 -2.43 -4.41 22.81
C TYR A 26 -1.59 -4.59 24.08
N ALA A 27 -0.33 -4.93 23.87
CA ALA A 27 0.65 -5.08 24.93
C ALA A 27 1.83 -4.13 24.70
N GLU A 28 2.46 -3.74 25.80
CA GLU A 28 3.72 -2.99 25.83
C GLU A 28 4.78 -3.88 26.48
N GLU A 29 5.98 -3.86 25.91
CA GLU A 29 7.16 -4.42 26.56
C GLU A 29 8.25 -3.37 26.71
N GLU A 30 8.82 -3.32 27.90
CA GLU A 30 9.97 -2.46 28.21
C GLU A 30 11.25 -3.25 27.94
N SER A 31 12.08 -2.76 27.02
CA SER A 31 13.46 -3.24 26.86
C SER A 31 14.44 -2.19 27.39
N THR A 32 15.30 -2.59 28.32
CA THR A 32 16.45 -1.81 28.77
C THR A 32 17.61 -2.02 27.79
N SER A 33 18.14 -0.95 27.20
CA SER A 33 19.41 -1.02 26.46
C SER A 33 20.59 -0.83 27.42
N ASP A 34 21.65 -1.62 27.27
CA ASP A 34 22.84 -1.61 28.14
C ASP A 34 23.77 -0.40 27.93
N SER A 35 23.30 0.67 27.29
CA SER A 35 24.06 1.93 27.18
C SER A 35 23.17 3.15 27.44
N LYS A 36 23.27 3.68 28.66
CA LYS A 36 22.78 4.99 29.12
C LYS A 36 21.27 5.26 28.94
N THR A 37 20.52 4.91 30.01
CA THR A 37 19.31 5.61 30.50
C THR A 37 18.19 5.94 29.50
N GLU A 38 17.77 5.01 28.64
CA GLU A 38 16.47 5.13 27.95
C GLU A 38 15.76 3.77 27.84
N THR A 39 14.56 3.68 28.43
CA THR A 39 13.62 2.55 28.28
C THR A 39 12.91 2.65 26.93
N ILE A 40 13.12 1.66 26.05
CA ILE A 40 12.38 1.54 24.79
C ILE A 40 11.10 0.74 25.04
N LYS A 41 9.94 1.34 24.74
CA LYS A 41 8.62 0.68 24.87
C LYS A 41 8.17 0.14 23.51
N ASN A 42 8.13 -1.17 23.37
CA ASN A 42 7.69 -1.85 22.15
C ASN A 42 6.22 -2.24 22.28
N ARG A 43 5.39 -1.75 21.36
CA ARG A 43 3.95 -2.08 21.33
C ARG A 43 3.68 -3.15 20.29
N PHE A 44 2.72 -4.01 20.59
CA PHE A 44 2.29 -5.06 19.67
C PHE A 44 0.83 -5.45 19.91
N ALA A 45 0.17 -5.85 18.82
CA ALA A 45 -1.17 -6.38 18.83
C ALA A 45 -1.15 -7.90 19.02
N ILE A 46 -2.02 -8.44 19.87
CA ILE A 46 -2.12 -9.87 20.17
C ILE A 46 -3.56 -10.31 19.92
N ALA A 47 -3.72 -11.49 19.32
CA ALA A 47 -5.00 -12.16 19.21
C ALA A 47 -5.47 -12.60 20.61
N ASN A 48 -6.62 -12.11 21.07
CA ASN A 48 -7.21 -12.54 22.35
C ASN A 48 -8.22 -13.70 22.18
N GLN A 49 -8.39 -14.17 20.94
CA GLN A 49 -9.15 -15.34 20.55
C GLN A 49 -8.48 -16.00 19.33
N GLU A 50 -8.96 -17.17 18.93
CA GLU A 50 -8.56 -17.78 17.66
C GLU A 50 -9.27 -17.12 16.47
N PHE A 51 -8.60 -17.09 15.32
CA PHE A 51 -9.17 -16.64 14.05
C PHE A 51 -8.92 -17.65 12.94
N GLN A 52 -9.92 -17.83 12.08
CA GLN A 52 -9.83 -18.61 10.84
C GLN A 52 -9.45 -17.72 9.65
N PRO A 53 -8.85 -18.27 8.57
CA PRO A 53 -8.53 -17.50 7.38
C PRO A 53 -9.76 -16.78 6.81
N GLY A 54 -9.64 -15.48 6.54
CA GLY A 54 -10.72 -14.65 6.03
C GLY A 54 -11.58 -13.99 7.10
N GLU A 55 -11.44 -14.37 8.37
CA GLU A 55 -12.12 -13.68 9.48
C GLU A 55 -11.53 -12.28 9.70
N ILE A 56 -12.41 -11.34 10.01
CA ILE A 56 -12.05 -9.94 10.22
C ILE A 56 -11.65 -9.76 11.68
N VAL A 57 -10.36 -9.57 11.89
CA VAL A 57 -9.75 -9.28 13.18
C VAL A 57 -10.23 -7.95 13.72
N LEU A 58 -10.19 -6.90 12.87
CA LEU A 58 -10.56 -5.54 13.25
C LEU A 58 -10.94 -4.70 12.03
N ARG A 59 -11.87 -3.75 12.23
CA ARG A 59 -12.22 -2.72 11.24
C ARG A 59 -11.88 -1.34 11.78
N ASN A 60 -11.03 -0.59 11.08
CA ASN A 60 -10.63 0.76 11.47
C ASN A 60 -11.08 1.78 10.43
N ALA A 61 -11.94 2.72 10.83
CA ALA A 61 -12.26 3.87 10.00
C ALA A 61 -11.07 4.85 9.97
N PRO A 62 -10.83 5.55 8.85
CA PRO A 62 -9.72 6.47 8.75
C PRO A 62 -9.95 7.66 9.67
N LEU A 63 -8.89 8.10 10.36
CA LEU A 63 -8.89 9.37 11.08
C LEU A 63 -9.00 10.53 10.08
N ALA A 64 -8.19 10.46 9.03
CA ALA A 64 -8.19 11.35 7.88
C ALA A 64 -7.66 10.61 6.65
N CYS A 65 -8.06 11.05 5.45
CA CYS A 65 -7.63 10.48 4.17
C CYS A 65 -7.62 11.53 3.06
N SER A 66 -6.79 11.30 2.03
CA SER A 66 -6.58 12.21 0.91
C SER A 66 -6.25 11.46 -0.38
N LEU A 67 -7.04 11.67 -1.45
CA LEU A 67 -6.83 11.01 -2.75
C LEU A 67 -5.58 11.51 -3.46
N PHE A 68 -4.92 10.62 -4.18
CA PHE A 68 -3.94 10.94 -5.23
C PHE A 68 -4.68 11.45 -6.46
N SER A 69 -5.28 12.63 -6.33
CA SER A 69 -6.02 13.25 -7.44
C SER A 69 -5.00 13.64 -8.53
N SER A 70 -5.32 13.32 -9.78
CA SER A 70 -4.63 13.85 -10.96
C SER A 70 -5.46 15.02 -11.50
N LEU A 71 -4.86 16.21 -11.67
CA LEU A 71 -5.53 17.41 -12.18
C LEU A 71 -5.56 17.44 -13.72
N VAL A 72 -5.74 16.29 -14.36
CA VAL A 72 -5.63 16.16 -15.81
C VAL A 72 -6.99 16.39 -16.47
N SER A 73 -6.97 17.15 -17.56
CA SER A 73 -8.13 17.63 -18.33
C SER A 73 -8.68 16.61 -19.34
N ASP A 74 -8.13 15.40 -19.40
CA ASP A 74 -8.44 14.44 -20.46
C ASP A 74 -9.70 13.61 -20.18
N ARG A 75 -10.53 13.41 -21.21
CA ARG A 75 -11.82 12.71 -21.12
C ARG A 75 -11.64 11.24 -20.71
N GLN A 76 -10.57 10.58 -21.16
CA GLN A 76 -10.29 9.17 -20.80
C GLN A 76 -9.94 8.99 -19.31
N GLN A 77 -9.33 9.99 -18.66
CA GLN A 77 -9.01 9.94 -17.22
C GLN A 77 -10.08 10.55 -16.31
N SER A 78 -11.11 11.21 -16.85
CA SER A 78 -12.25 11.70 -16.06
C SER A 78 -12.99 10.57 -15.31
N GLN A 79 -12.96 9.35 -15.84
CA GLN A 79 -13.50 8.15 -15.20
C GLN A 79 -12.66 7.68 -13.99
N SER A 80 -11.38 8.05 -13.93
CA SER A 80 -10.48 7.75 -12.80
C SER A 80 -10.68 8.70 -11.61
N GLN A 81 -11.44 9.77 -11.79
CA GLN A 81 -11.80 10.65 -10.67
C GLN A 81 -12.67 9.91 -9.66
N ARG A 82 -12.48 10.23 -8.39
CA ARG A 82 -13.23 9.64 -7.27
C ARG A 82 -13.85 10.73 -6.42
N CYS A 83 -14.95 10.40 -5.75
CA CYS A 83 -15.52 11.28 -4.74
C CYS A 83 -14.49 11.52 -3.62
N ALA A 84 -14.20 12.78 -3.29
CA ALA A 84 -13.22 13.18 -2.27
C ALA A 84 -13.55 12.68 -0.86
N TYR A 85 -14.80 12.26 -0.62
CA TYR A 85 -15.28 11.75 0.65
C TYR A 85 -15.38 10.22 0.66
N CYS A 86 -16.24 9.62 -0.17
CA CYS A 86 -16.52 8.19 -0.15
C CYS A 86 -15.76 7.35 -1.18
N PHE A 87 -14.94 7.99 -2.02
CA PHE A 87 -14.03 7.35 -2.98
C PHE A 87 -14.71 6.55 -4.11
N VAL A 88 -16.03 6.60 -4.21
CA VAL A 88 -16.79 6.08 -5.36
C VAL A 88 -16.24 6.70 -6.65
N PRO A 89 -15.91 5.88 -7.67
CA PRO A 89 -15.36 6.37 -8.92
C PRO A 89 -16.41 7.04 -9.79
N GLY A 90 -15.95 7.96 -10.64
CA GLY A 90 -16.77 8.69 -11.60
C GLY A 90 -17.42 7.81 -12.65
N SER A 91 -16.82 6.65 -12.94
CA SER A 91 -17.38 5.60 -13.80
C SER A 91 -18.67 5.00 -13.23
N GLU A 92 -18.81 4.93 -11.91
CA GLU A 92 -20.01 4.41 -11.25
C GLU A 92 -21.05 5.51 -10.97
N GLN A 93 -20.60 6.73 -10.66
CA GLN A 93 -21.50 7.83 -10.33
C GLN A 93 -20.96 9.18 -10.79
N LYS A 94 -21.83 9.98 -11.42
CA LYS A 94 -21.49 11.35 -11.86
C LYS A 94 -21.02 12.21 -10.68
N LEU A 95 -19.85 12.82 -10.81
CA LEU A 95 -19.28 13.69 -9.79
C LEU A 95 -19.50 15.18 -10.10
N SER A 96 -19.70 15.97 -9.04
CA SER A 96 -19.82 17.43 -9.08
C SER A 96 -18.64 18.09 -8.39
N ARG A 97 -18.05 19.11 -9.03
CA ARG A 97 -16.95 19.90 -8.46
C ARG A 97 -17.40 20.76 -7.28
N CYS A 98 -16.53 20.99 -6.32
CA CYS A 98 -16.72 22.05 -5.32
C CYS A 98 -16.81 23.42 -6.01
N GLY A 99 -17.84 24.21 -5.74
CA GLY A 99 -18.03 25.53 -6.39
C GLY A 99 -16.90 26.54 -6.12
N ARG A 100 -16.16 26.40 -5.01
CA ARG A 100 -15.08 27.31 -4.61
C ARG A 100 -13.71 26.90 -5.15
N CYS A 101 -13.23 25.70 -4.84
CA CYS A 101 -11.91 25.24 -5.33
C CYS A 101 -11.96 24.73 -6.77
N GLN A 102 -13.16 24.45 -7.31
CA GLN A 102 -13.53 24.15 -8.71
C GLN A 102 -12.85 22.98 -9.42
N SER A 103 -11.59 22.71 -9.17
CA SER A 103 -10.77 21.78 -9.95
C SER A 103 -10.07 20.73 -9.09
N VAL A 104 -10.03 20.94 -7.77
CA VAL A 104 -9.28 20.07 -6.85
C VAL A 104 -10.08 18.89 -6.33
N TRP A 105 -11.35 19.12 -5.95
CA TRP A 105 -12.19 18.12 -5.29
C TRP A 105 -13.57 17.97 -5.92
N TYR A 106 -14.00 16.72 -6.01
CA TYR A 106 -15.23 16.28 -6.65
C TYR A 106 -16.06 15.43 -5.69
N TYR A 107 -17.38 15.50 -5.79
CA TYR A 107 -18.30 14.79 -4.90
C TYR A 107 -19.43 14.13 -5.67
N CYS A 108 -19.78 12.90 -5.28
CA CYS A 108 -20.88 12.17 -5.91
C CYS A 108 -22.27 12.73 -5.50
N SER A 109 -22.35 13.46 -4.39
CA SER A 109 -23.58 14.02 -3.85
C SER A 109 -23.31 15.25 -2.98
N ARG A 110 -24.35 16.08 -2.78
CA ARG A 110 -24.31 17.20 -1.81
C ARG A 110 -24.08 16.70 -0.38
N ASP A 111 -24.55 15.50 -0.03
CA ASP A 111 -24.35 14.93 1.29
C ASP A 111 -22.87 14.58 1.53
N CYS A 112 -22.20 13.97 0.56
CA CYS A 112 -20.76 13.73 0.65
C CYS A 112 -19.97 15.03 0.77
N GLN A 113 -20.34 16.07 0.02
CA GLN A 113 -19.73 17.39 0.14
C GLN A 113 -19.92 17.99 1.55
N LYS A 114 -21.13 17.90 2.11
CA LYS A 114 -21.44 18.38 3.47
C LYS A 114 -20.63 17.63 4.53
N LYS A 115 -20.52 16.30 4.42
CA LYS A 115 -19.77 15.47 5.36
C LYS A 115 -18.25 15.69 5.30
N ASP A 116 -17.70 16.01 4.13
CA ASP A 116 -16.26 16.33 3.97
C ASP A 116 -15.92 17.76 4.41
N PHE A 117 -16.89 18.68 4.35
CA PHE A 117 -16.68 20.11 4.59
C PHE A 117 -15.95 20.48 5.89
N PRO A 118 -16.18 19.82 7.06
CA PRO A 118 -15.44 20.11 8.28
C PRO A 118 -13.91 20.04 8.12
N LEU A 119 -13.42 19.11 7.29
CA LEU A 119 -12.00 18.95 6.98
C LEU A 119 -11.63 19.76 5.73
N HIS A 120 -12.40 19.62 4.65
CA HIS A 120 -12.15 20.24 3.36
C HIS A 120 -12.09 21.78 3.43
N LYS A 121 -12.86 22.44 4.31
CA LYS A 121 -12.93 23.92 4.35
C LYS A 121 -11.56 24.59 4.49
N LYS A 122 -10.63 24.00 5.25
CA LYS A 122 -9.29 24.56 5.50
C LYS A 122 -8.40 24.50 4.26
N GLU A 123 -8.40 23.38 3.55
CA GLU A 123 -7.68 23.23 2.28
C GLU A 123 -8.42 23.91 1.10
N CYS A 124 -9.75 24.07 1.18
CA CYS A 124 -10.56 24.61 0.09
C CYS A 124 -10.17 26.04 -0.28
N ILE A 125 -9.89 26.88 0.73
CA ILE A 125 -9.46 28.27 0.51
C ILE A 125 -8.05 28.32 -0.06
N TYR A 126 -7.18 27.49 0.52
CA TYR A 126 -5.79 27.39 0.09
C TYR A 126 -5.68 27.03 -1.39
N TRP A 127 -6.51 26.12 -1.89
CA TRP A 127 -6.53 25.70 -3.30
C TRP A 127 -7.33 26.60 -4.27
N THR A 128 -7.66 27.84 -3.90
CA THR A 128 -8.37 28.79 -4.79
C THR A 128 -7.44 29.42 -5.84
N THR A 129 -7.96 30.32 -6.69
CA THR A 129 -7.34 30.85 -7.93
C THR A 129 -5.87 31.28 -7.79
N LYS A 130 -5.43 31.76 -6.62
CA LYS A 130 -4.01 32.15 -6.37
C LYS A 130 -3.04 30.96 -6.30
N ASN A 131 -3.49 29.76 -5.94
CA ASN A 131 -2.67 28.54 -5.86
C ASN A 131 -3.18 27.43 -6.79
N LYS A 132 -4.12 27.73 -7.68
CA LYS A 132 -4.71 26.75 -8.61
C LYS A 132 -3.67 26.21 -9.59
N ASP A 133 -2.76 27.06 -10.05
CA ASP A 133 -1.70 26.65 -10.97
C ASP A 133 -0.59 25.88 -10.24
N LYS A 134 -0.27 26.26 -9.00
CA LYS A 134 0.60 25.48 -8.11
C LYS A 134 0.04 24.09 -7.85
N ALA A 135 -1.27 23.96 -7.62
CA ALA A 135 -1.92 22.65 -7.44
C ALA A 135 -1.71 21.74 -8.66
N LYS A 136 -1.80 22.29 -9.88
CA LYS A 136 -1.58 21.57 -11.15
C LYS A 136 -0.13 21.18 -11.37
N GLN A 137 0.82 21.97 -10.88
CA GLN A 137 2.26 21.72 -11.02
C GLN A 137 2.76 20.69 -10.00
N LEU A 138 2.14 20.59 -8.83
CA LEU A 138 2.53 19.63 -7.80
C LEU A 138 2.23 18.19 -8.22
N ASN A 139 3.16 17.29 -7.93
CA ASN A 139 2.92 15.85 -8.00
C ASN A 139 1.70 15.48 -7.15
N GLY A 140 0.81 14.64 -7.68
CA GLY A 140 -0.42 14.21 -7.01
C GLY A 140 -0.18 13.59 -5.62
N ARG A 141 0.96 12.94 -5.40
CA ARG A 141 1.36 12.39 -4.09
C ARG A 141 1.73 13.48 -3.09
N ILE A 142 2.58 14.42 -3.47
CA ILE A 142 2.97 15.57 -2.64
C ILE A 142 1.73 16.38 -2.25
N ARG A 143 0.84 16.64 -3.22
CA ARG A 143 -0.42 17.34 -2.95
C ARG A 143 -1.32 16.58 -1.98
N ALA A 144 -1.35 15.26 -2.07
CA ALA A 144 -2.12 14.43 -1.17
C ALA A 144 -1.56 14.44 0.25
N GLU A 145 -0.23 14.47 0.42
CA GLU A 145 0.43 14.59 1.73
C GLU A 145 0.16 15.94 2.40
N ILE A 146 0.30 17.05 1.66
CA ILE A 146 -0.10 18.39 2.15
C ILE A 146 -1.55 18.37 2.63
N SER A 147 -2.45 17.80 1.81
CA SER A 147 -3.87 17.72 2.12
C SER A 147 -4.14 16.78 3.32
N LEU A 148 -3.37 15.70 3.48
CA LEU A 148 -3.51 14.78 4.61
C LEU A 148 -3.11 15.43 5.93
N LEU A 149 -2.04 16.25 5.94
CA LEU A 149 -1.66 17.05 7.12
C LEU A 149 -2.77 18.03 7.50
N ILE A 150 -3.27 18.81 6.55
CA ILE A 150 -4.35 19.79 6.77
C ILE A 150 -5.62 19.09 7.29
N ARG A 151 -6.00 17.97 6.67
CA ARG A 151 -7.20 17.20 7.04
C ARG A 151 -7.06 16.56 8.42
N THR A 152 -5.88 16.06 8.78
CA THR A 152 -5.63 15.46 10.10
C THR A 152 -5.64 16.52 11.20
N TYR A 153 -4.97 17.65 10.98
CA TYR A 153 -5.04 18.82 11.86
C TYR A 153 -6.49 19.26 12.09
N ALA A 154 -7.27 19.40 11.01
CA ALA A 154 -8.68 19.76 11.11
C ALA A 154 -9.52 18.73 11.87
N LYS A 155 -9.18 17.43 11.76
CA LYS A 155 -9.87 16.37 12.49
C LYS A 155 -9.57 16.43 13.99
N ILE A 156 -8.32 16.69 14.36
CA ILE A 156 -7.91 16.84 15.77
C ILE A 156 -8.66 18.00 16.42
N GLU A 157 -8.75 19.17 15.77
CA GLU A 157 -9.54 20.30 16.28
C GLU A 157 -11.01 19.94 16.50
N VAL A 158 -11.63 19.23 15.54
CA VAL A 158 -13.02 18.77 15.67
C VAL A 158 -13.19 17.85 16.88
N MET A 159 -12.26 16.91 17.08
CA MET A 159 -12.30 16.00 18.22
C MET A 159 -12.10 16.71 19.57
N GLN A 160 -11.20 17.70 19.62
CA GLN A 160 -10.96 18.50 20.81
C GLN A 160 -12.19 19.34 21.17
N ALA A 161 -12.84 19.95 20.18
CA ALA A 161 -14.07 20.71 20.38
C ALA A 161 -15.21 19.84 20.92
N ASN A 162 -15.40 18.63 20.38
CA ASN A 162 -16.43 17.70 20.85
C ASN A 162 -16.18 17.25 22.30
N LYS A 163 -14.92 17.01 22.68
CA LYS A 163 -14.54 16.64 24.06
C LYS A 163 -14.87 17.76 25.06
N GLN A 164 -14.69 19.02 24.67
CA GLN A 164 -15.03 20.17 25.52
C GLN A 164 -16.55 20.35 25.70
N GLN A 165 -17.36 19.85 24.77
CA GLN A 165 -18.82 19.92 24.82
C GLN A 165 -19.45 18.75 25.59
N GLY A 166 -18.66 17.89 26.24
CA GLY A 166 -19.16 16.76 27.03
C GLY A 166 -19.76 15.61 26.19
N GLU A 167 -19.62 15.64 24.87
CA GLU A 167 -19.97 14.51 24.02
C GLU A 167 -18.92 13.41 24.19
N SER A 168 -19.25 12.39 24.97
CA SER A 168 -18.43 11.18 25.11
C SER A 168 -18.26 10.52 23.74
N SER A 169 -17.13 10.79 23.10
CA SER A 169 -16.78 10.25 21.78
C SER A 169 -16.43 8.76 21.80
N GLU A 170 -16.68 8.06 22.91
CA GLU A 170 -16.40 6.63 23.05
C GLU A 170 -17.46 5.72 22.42
N ASN A 171 -18.63 6.26 22.04
CA ASN A 171 -19.70 5.44 21.44
C ASN A 171 -20.29 6.10 20.19
N THR A 172 -19.59 6.01 19.06
CA THR A 172 -20.27 6.01 17.75
C THR A 172 -19.78 4.83 16.93
N ALA A 173 -20.05 3.63 17.45
CA ALA A 173 -20.24 2.48 16.59
C ALA A 173 -21.32 2.87 15.57
N VAL A 174 -20.95 3.01 14.30
CA VAL A 174 -21.93 3.18 13.22
C VAL A 174 -22.68 1.85 13.13
N SER A 175 -23.86 1.77 13.78
CA SER A 175 -24.70 0.57 13.74
C SER A 175 -25.36 0.47 12.35
N SER A 176 -24.69 -0.15 11.40
CA SER A 176 -25.38 -0.75 10.26
C SER A 176 -25.79 -2.17 10.65
N GLN A 177 -27.09 -2.45 10.56
CA GLN A 177 -27.72 -3.70 10.95
C GLN A 177 -27.05 -4.96 10.33
N SER A 178 -27.02 -6.01 11.16
CA SER A 178 -27.03 -7.45 10.82
C SER A 178 -25.70 -8.24 10.71
N THR A 179 -25.74 -9.38 11.41
CA THR A 179 -24.79 -10.51 11.55
C THR A 179 -23.53 -10.22 12.35
N LYS A 180 -23.04 -11.23 13.10
CA LYS A 180 -21.86 -11.31 14.00
C LYS A 180 -20.57 -10.66 13.46
N ASN A 181 -20.60 -9.37 13.16
CA ASN A 181 -19.60 -8.63 12.40
C ASN A 181 -18.94 -7.59 13.30
N THR A 182 -17.62 -7.72 13.44
CA THR A 182 -16.71 -6.80 14.12
C THR A 182 -17.06 -5.33 13.85
N THR A 183 -17.44 -4.58 14.89
CA THR A 183 -17.79 -3.15 14.85
C THR A 183 -16.71 -2.33 14.13
N ILE A 184 -17.10 -1.34 13.32
CA ILE A 184 -16.16 -0.37 12.74
C ILE A 184 -15.72 0.61 13.82
N ILE A 185 -14.41 0.69 14.07
CA ILE A 185 -13.85 1.49 15.15
C ILE A 185 -13.32 2.81 14.62
N GLN A 186 -13.74 3.89 15.26
CA GLN A 186 -13.22 5.23 15.04
C GLN A 186 -12.07 5.51 16.02
N SER A 187 -10.87 5.76 15.50
CA SER A 187 -9.73 6.11 16.36
C SER A 187 -9.87 7.52 16.94
N GLY A 188 -9.77 7.66 18.26
CA GLY A 188 -9.60 8.95 18.95
C GLY A 188 -8.17 9.52 18.94
N ILE A 189 -7.99 10.72 19.49
CA ILE A 189 -6.70 11.45 19.56
C ILE A 189 -5.63 10.63 20.28
N GLN A 190 -5.99 9.90 21.33
CA GLN A 190 -5.09 9.04 22.09
C GLN A 190 -4.44 7.96 21.22
N HIS A 191 -5.16 7.44 20.22
CA HIS A 191 -4.60 6.47 19.29
C HIS A 191 -3.53 7.11 18.40
N LEU A 192 -3.81 8.30 17.86
CA LEU A 192 -2.84 9.04 17.06
C LEU A 192 -1.61 9.43 17.88
N ALA A 193 -1.82 9.96 19.09
CA ALA A 193 -0.75 10.38 19.99
C ALA A 193 0.14 9.23 20.43
N SER A 194 -0.36 8.00 20.37
CA SER A 194 0.45 6.83 20.70
C SER A 194 1.42 6.44 19.59
N LEU A 195 1.19 6.84 18.32
CA LEU A 195 1.96 6.33 17.18
C LEU A 195 3.44 6.74 17.24
N SER A 196 4.31 5.89 16.72
CA SER A 196 5.75 6.15 16.69
C SER A 196 6.06 7.34 15.77
N GLN A 197 7.12 8.10 16.08
CA GLN A 197 7.54 9.24 15.28
C GLN A 197 8.87 8.96 14.60
N TYR A 198 9.03 9.47 13.38
CA TYR A 198 10.33 9.44 12.70
C TYR A 198 11.33 10.36 13.43
N PRO A 199 12.47 9.83 13.92
CA PRO A 199 13.35 10.57 14.81
C PRO A 199 14.32 11.49 14.05
N ASN A 200 14.67 11.14 12.82
CA ASN A 200 15.70 11.86 12.07
C ASN A 200 15.18 13.21 11.55
N ALA A 201 16.11 14.03 11.06
CA ALA A 201 15.74 15.27 10.39
C ALA A 201 14.91 14.98 9.14
N LEU A 202 13.88 15.81 8.93
CA LEU A 202 13.06 15.77 7.73
C LEU A 202 13.79 16.46 6.56
N ASP A 203 13.67 15.91 5.36
CA ASP A 203 14.34 16.41 4.17
C ASP A 203 13.73 17.71 3.61
N SER A 204 14.34 18.28 2.57
CA SER A 204 13.89 19.55 1.99
C SER A 204 12.48 19.49 1.37
N ASN A 205 12.08 18.33 0.85
CA ASN A 205 10.74 18.14 0.29
C ASN A 205 9.71 18.08 1.42
N GLU A 206 10.01 17.35 2.49
CA GLU A 206 9.19 17.25 3.70
C GLU A 206 9.03 18.63 4.37
N GLN A 207 10.10 19.42 4.44
CA GLN A 207 10.05 20.81 4.93
C GLN A 207 9.18 21.72 4.05
N SER A 208 9.18 21.50 2.73
CA SER A 208 8.29 22.20 1.81
C SER A 208 6.82 21.84 2.08
N ILE A 209 6.51 20.55 2.24
CA ILE A 209 5.17 20.04 2.57
C ILE A 209 4.64 20.66 3.86
N ILE A 210 5.46 20.69 4.92
CA ILE A 210 5.12 21.34 6.21
C ILE A 210 4.78 22.81 6.00
N THR A 211 5.57 23.51 5.19
CA THR A 211 5.40 24.94 4.93
C THR A 211 4.09 25.22 4.20
N GLU A 212 3.74 24.42 3.20
CA GLU A 212 2.46 24.54 2.47
C GLU A 212 1.26 24.25 3.37
N ALA A 213 1.31 23.18 4.16
CA ALA A 213 0.24 22.81 5.09
C ALA A 213 0.05 23.89 6.17
N THR A 214 1.14 24.39 6.75
CA THR A 214 1.12 25.49 7.72
C THR A 214 0.48 26.74 7.13
N THR A 215 0.89 27.11 5.91
CA THR A 215 0.35 28.27 5.18
C THR A 215 -1.16 28.13 4.95
N ALA A 216 -1.63 26.94 4.60
CA ALA A 216 -3.05 26.67 4.39
C ALA A 216 -3.87 26.92 5.67
N ILE A 217 -3.40 26.44 6.82
CA ILE A 217 -4.08 26.68 8.12
C ILE A 217 -4.09 28.17 8.46
N LEU A 218 -2.98 28.86 8.29
CA LEU A 218 -2.88 30.29 8.57
C LEU A 218 -3.82 31.14 7.70
N ILE A 219 -3.95 30.80 6.42
CA ILE A 219 -4.92 31.44 5.52
C ILE A 219 -6.35 31.19 6.01
N TRP A 220 -6.65 29.99 6.49
CA TRP A 220 -7.96 29.67 7.06
C TRP A 220 -8.26 30.48 8.33
N SER A 221 -7.30 30.60 9.26
CA SER A 221 -7.46 31.37 10.51
C SER A 221 -7.80 32.84 10.22
N LYS A 222 -7.03 33.50 9.32
CA LYS A 222 -7.32 34.88 8.89
C LYS A 222 -8.71 35.03 8.25
N HIS A 223 -9.12 34.04 7.47
CA HIS A 223 -10.44 34.07 6.85
C HIS A 223 -11.57 34.00 7.90
N GLN A 224 -11.39 33.25 9.00
CA GLN A 224 -12.37 33.20 10.09
C GLN A 224 -12.47 34.55 10.81
N GLU A 225 -11.35 35.14 11.20
CA GLU A 225 -11.33 36.47 11.87
C GLU A 225 -12.04 37.55 11.03
N GLY A 226 -11.79 37.58 9.72
CA GLY A 226 -12.44 38.51 8.80
C GLY A 226 -13.96 38.28 8.68
N ALA A 227 -14.42 37.03 8.82
CA ALA A 227 -15.85 36.70 8.83
C ALA A 227 -16.52 37.10 10.15
N GLU A 228 -15.84 36.94 11.29
CA GLU A 228 -16.32 37.34 12.61
C GLU A 228 -16.43 38.86 12.75
N LYS A 229 -15.42 39.60 12.29
CA LYS A 229 -15.45 41.08 12.24
C LYS A 229 -16.60 41.60 11.37
N LYS A 230 -16.95 40.91 10.27
CA LYS A 230 -18.11 41.27 9.42
C LYS A 230 -19.47 40.96 10.05
N LYS A 231 -19.54 40.01 11.00
CA LYS A 231 -20.76 39.71 11.76
C LYS A 231 -21.01 40.72 12.90
N LYS A 232 -19.96 41.33 13.45
CA LYS A 232 -20.03 42.44 14.41
C LYS A 232 -20.10 43.79 13.67
N LYS A 233 -21.28 44.20 13.17
CA LYS A 233 -21.48 45.59 12.68
C LYS A 233 -21.58 46.55 13.88
N GLU A 234 -20.52 47.29 14.16
CA GLU A 234 -20.61 48.61 14.83
C GLU A 234 -20.50 49.72 13.76
N PRO A 235 -21.09 50.92 13.97
CA PRO A 235 -21.10 51.98 12.99
C PRO A 235 -19.69 52.60 12.81
N PRO A 236 -19.41 53.25 11.67
CA PRO A 236 -18.06 53.65 11.33
C PRO A 236 -17.68 54.90 12.12
N ASN A 237 -16.57 54.85 12.87
CA ASN A 237 -15.84 56.06 13.16
C ASN A 237 -14.62 56.12 12.24
N ASN A 238 -14.57 57.22 11.47
CA ASN A 238 -13.52 57.50 10.51
C ASN A 238 -12.20 57.67 11.25
N ASP A 239 -11.24 56.79 10.97
CA ASP A 239 -9.91 57.27 10.62
C ASP A 239 -9.21 56.29 9.70
N LYS A 240 -8.78 56.80 8.54
CA LYS A 240 -7.97 56.06 7.57
C LYS A 240 -6.52 56.23 7.96
N THR A 241 -5.79 55.14 8.14
CA THR A 241 -4.39 55.05 7.69
C THR A 241 -3.86 53.61 7.73
N THR A 242 -3.28 53.22 6.59
CA THR A 242 -2.09 52.36 6.45
C THR A 242 -2.22 50.84 6.61
N THR A 243 -2.13 50.20 5.44
CA THR A 243 -1.50 48.92 5.10
C THR A 243 -0.58 48.30 6.17
N THR A 244 -0.91 47.12 6.70
CA THR A 244 0.11 46.18 7.18
C THR A 244 -0.39 44.74 7.14
N VAL A 245 0.32 43.91 6.37
CA VAL A 245 0.34 42.45 6.51
C VAL A 245 0.99 42.16 7.86
N GLY A 246 0.22 41.97 8.92
CA GLY A 246 0.76 41.75 10.27
C GLY A 246 -0.31 41.18 11.19
N ILE A 247 0.11 40.41 12.19
CA ILE A 247 -0.72 39.68 13.15
C ILE A 247 -1.33 38.39 12.57
N ILE A 248 -0.47 37.46 12.20
CA ILE A 248 -0.55 36.14 12.87
C ILE A 248 0.50 36.25 13.98
N ASP A 249 0.18 35.87 15.22
CA ASP A 249 1.21 35.83 16.26
C ASP A 249 2.35 34.92 15.77
N LYS A 250 3.60 35.39 15.83
CA LYS A 250 4.77 34.56 15.48
C LYS A 250 4.74 33.24 16.27
N LYS A 251 4.21 33.29 17.50
CA LYS A 251 4.00 32.12 18.35
C LYS A 251 2.98 31.13 17.77
N ASP A 252 1.88 31.60 17.19
CA ASP A 252 0.87 30.75 16.56
C ASP A 252 1.40 30.11 15.27
N HIS A 253 2.14 30.86 14.46
CA HIS A 253 2.78 30.30 13.27
C HIS A 253 3.77 29.18 13.63
N GLN A 254 4.63 29.43 14.62
CA GLN A 254 5.61 28.45 15.07
C GLN A 254 4.94 27.21 15.69
N ASN A 255 3.85 27.39 16.44
CA ASN A 255 3.07 26.28 17.00
C ASN A 255 2.42 25.44 15.90
N ILE A 256 1.71 26.05 14.94
CA ILE A 256 1.10 25.31 13.83
C ILE A 256 2.17 24.58 13.02
N ARG A 257 3.30 25.24 12.73
CA ARG A 257 4.42 24.60 12.03
C ARG A 257 4.93 23.37 12.78
N GLN A 258 5.14 23.49 14.10
CA GLN A 258 5.58 22.37 14.93
C GLN A 258 4.57 21.22 14.89
N GLN A 259 3.27 21.51 15.00
CA GLN A 259 2.24 20.47 14.89
C GLN A 259 2.24 19.78 13.52
N MET A 260 2.48 20.52 12.43
CA MET A 260 2.61 19.91 11.09
C MET A 260 3.86 19.04 10.99
N GLU A 261 4.96 19.45 11.61
CA GLU A 261 6.18 18.66 11.70
C GLU A 261 5.96 17.37 12.49
N ASP A 262 5.37 17.45 13.67
CA ASP A 262 5.07 16.30 14.53
C ASP A 262 4.14 15.31 13.80
N LEU A 263 3.10 15.81 13.12
CA LEU A 263 2.21 14.98 12.31
C LEU A 263 2.95 14.32 11.14
N LEU A 264 3.83 15.04 10.43
CA LEU A 264 4.56 14.47 9.31
C LEU A 264 5.54 13.38 9.78
N ARG A 265 6.18 13.56 10.94
CA ARG A 265 7.02 12.54 11.57
C ARG A 265 6.22 11.28 11.92
N ILE A 266 4.99 11.41 12.40
CA ILE A 266 4.07 10.27 12.59
C ILE A 266 3.75 9.63 11.23
N PHE A 267 3.38 10.43 10.23
CA PHE A 267 2.93 9.91 8.94
C PHE A 267 4.00 9.09 8.24
N ARG A 268 5.27 9.50 8.35
CA ARG A 268 6.41 8.89 7.67
C ARG A 268 6.57 7.39 7.95
N VAL A 269 6.12 6.94 9.12
CA VAL A 269 6.31 5.55 9.59
C VAL A 269 5.01 4.82 9.94
N ASN A 270 3.83 5.47 9.85
CA ASN A 270 2.55 4.86 10.25
C ASN A 270 1.43 4.93 9.19
N ASN A 271 1.56 5.73 8.14
CA ASN A 271 0.45 5.93 7.20
C ASN A 271 0.32 4.81 6.17
N PHE A 272 -0.90 4.67 5.65
CA PHE A 272 -1.26 3.65 4.69
C PHE A 272 -1.63 4.23 3.34
N GLY A 273 -1.22 3.54 2.28
CA GLY A 273 -1.78 3.71 0.95
C GLY A 273 -3.10 2.94 0.83
N ILE A 274 -4.22 3.64 0.61
CA ILE A 274 -5.49 2.99 0.28
C ILE A 274 -5.40 2.46 -1.14
N THR A 275 -5.69 1.17 -1.31
CA THR A 275 -5.71 0.51 -2.62
C THR A 275 -7.13 0.22 -3.09
N ASP A 276 -7.35 0.21 -4.40
CA ASP A 276 -8.55 -0.38 -4.99
C ASP A 276 -8.45 -1.93 -5.07
N GLU A 277 -9.45 -2.56 -5.70
CA GLU A 277 -9.52 -4.03 -5.84
C GLU A 277 -8.36 -4.62 -6.66
N LEU A 278 -7.69 -3.82 -7.49
CA LEU A 278 -6.53 -4.24 -8.28
C LEU A 278 -5.21 -3.88 -7.59
N LEU A 279 -5.25 -3.57 -6.29
CA LEU A 279 -4.12 -3.17 -5.45
C LEU A 279 -3.45 -1.86 -5.88
N LYS A 280 -4.08 -1.06 -6.76
CA LYS A 280 -3.55 0.25 -7.14
C LYS A 280 -3.76 1.22 -6.00
N VAL A 281 -2.67 1.86 -5.53
CA VAL A 281 -2.76 2.88 -4.49
C VAL A 281 -3.41 4.15 -5.04
N ILE A 282 -4.54 4.56 -4.46
CA ILE A 282 -5.35 5.69 -4.90
C ILE A 282 -5.40 6.85 -3.90
N ALA A 283 -4.95 6.66 -2.66
CA ALA A 283 -4.97 7.68 -1.62
C ALA A 283 -3.98 7.37 -0.49
N SER A 284 -3.69 8.37 0.35
CA SER A 284 -3.05 8.20 1.65
C SER A 284 -4.06 8.37 2.77
N ALA A 285 -3.90 7.61 3.85
CA ALA A 285 -4.78 7.70 5.01
C ALA A 285 -4.09 7.33 6.33
N VAL A 286 -4.65 7.85 7.41
CA VAL A 286 -4.23 7.61 8.78
C VAL A 286 -5.19 6.60 9.42
N TYR A 287 -4.71 5.38 9.66
CA TYR A 287 -5.44 4.31 10.37
C TYR A 287 -4.69 3.92 11.64
N PRO A 288 -4.88 4.65 12.76
CA PRO A 288 -4.07 4.44 13.96
C PRO A 288 -4.09 3.01 14.49
N LEU A 289 -5.23 2.31 14.45
CA LEU A 289 -5.29 0.92 14.94
C LEU A 289 -4.61 -0.08 14.00
N GLY A 290 -4.62 0.20 12.70
CA GLY A 290 -3.86 -0.55 11.71
C GLY A 290 -2.36 -0.40 11.93
N ALA A 291 -1.89 0.81 12.25
CA ALA A 291 -0.48 1.13 12.47
C ALA A 291 0.13 0.48 13.72
N LEU A 292 -0.70 -0.10 14.60
CA LEU A 292 -0.23 -0.81 15.79
C LEU A 292 0.14 -2.27 15.54
N LEU A 293 -0.12 -2.81 14.33
CA LEU A 293 0.32 -4.16 13.98
C LEU A 293 1.76 -4.11 13.50
N ASN A 294 2.60 -4.98 14.06
CA ASN A 294 4.00 -5.06 13.71
C ASN A 294 4.26 -5.75 12.37
N HIS A 295 5.49 -5.59 11.90
CA HIS A 295 5.94 -6.23 10.68
C HIS A 295 6.29 -7.71 10.87
N SER A 296 5.93 -8.54 9.90
CA SER A 296 6.58 -9.83 9.64
C SER A 296 6.71 -10.06 8.13
N CYS A 297 7.83 -10.66 7.68
CA CYS A 297 7.95 -11.15 6.30
C CYS A 297 7.18 -12.48 6.07
N ARG A 298 6.58 -13.03 7.13
CA ARG A 298 5.60 -14.13 7.14
C ARG A 298 4.38 -13.68 7.96
N PRO A 299 3.60 -12.71 7.46
CA PRO A 299 2.51 -12.09 8.22
C PRO A 299 1.34 -13.05 8.38
N ASN A 300 0.60 -12.92 9.49
CA ASN A 300 -0.65 -13.62 9.73
C ASN A 300 -1.90 -12.77 9.47
N CYS A 301 -1.73 -11.48 9.16
CA CYS A 301 -2.80 -10.59 8.73
C CYS A 301 -2.57 -10.03 7.32
N ILE A 302 -3.67 -9.84 6.59
CA ILE A 302 -3.76 -9.05 5.35
C ILE A 302 -4.54 -7.77 5.64
N LEU A 303 -4.12 -6.68 5.03
CA LEU A 303 -4.81 -5.40 5.05
C LEU A 303 -5.58 -5.23 3.74
N ARG A 304 -6.89 -4.97 3.81
CA ARG A 304 -7.72 -4.63 2.66
C ARG A 304 -8.64 -3.47 2.98
N TYR A 305 -9.17 -2.81 1.95
CA TYR A 305 -10.05 -1.65 2.12
C TYR A 305 -11.47 -1.98 1.67
N SER A 306 -12.43 -1.87 2.59
CA SER A 306 -13.84 -2.08 2.27
C SER A 306 -14.44 -0.82 1.67
N TYR A 307 -15.00 -0.97 0.47
CA TYR A 307 -15.76 0.06 -0.25
C TYR A 307 -17.28 -0.17 -0.16
N ASN A 308 -17.73 -1.13 0.67
CA ASN A 308 -19.13 -1.55 0.76
C ASN A 308 -20.07 -0.37 1.10
N ASN A 309 -19.62 0.56 1.94
CA ASN A 309 -20.36 1.78 2.23
C ASN A 309 -19.97 2.92 1.27
N LYS A 310 -20.67 3.00 0.13
CA LYS A 310 -20.52 4.07 -0.87
C LYS A 310 -20.86 5.49 -0.37
N LYS A 311 -21.18 5.67 0.92
CA LYS A 311 -21.50 6.95 1.56
C LYS A 311 -20.54 7.30 2.72
N ALA A 312 -19.43 6.59 2.86
CA ALA A 312 -18.38 6.83 3.85
C ALA A 312 -16.99 6.60 3.23
N PRO A 313 -15.90 7.12 3.83
CA PRO A 313 -14.54 6.77 3.41
C PRO A 313 -14.27 5.26 3.53
N PRO A 314 -13.32 4.71 2.74
CA PRO A 314 -12.96 3.31 2.82
C PRO A 314 -12.53 2.92 4.24
N VAL A 315 -12.94 1.74 4.69
CA VAL A 315 -12.58 1.21 6.03
C VAL A 315 -11.45 0.21 5.85
N LEU A 316 -10.39 0.33 6.67
CA LEU A 316 -9.34 -0.67 6.74
C LEU A 316 -9.88 -1.91 7.46
N GLU A 317 -9.88 -3.05 6.78
CA GLU A 317 -10.14 -4.36 7.38
C GLU A 317 -8.80 -5.10 7.57
N ILE A 318 -8.55 -5.49 8.81
CA ILE A 318 -7.47 -6.40 9.18
C ILE A 318 -8.05 -7.80 9.18
N VAL A 319 -7.52 -8.68 8.34
CA VAL A 319 -8.08 -9.99 8.06
C VAL A 319 -7.05 -11.06 8.33
N ALA A 320 -7.43 -12.13 9.01
CA ALA A 320 -6.56 -13.27 9.23
C ALA A 320 -6.21 -13.94 7.88
N SER A 321 -4.93 -14.03 7.56
CA SER A 321 -4.43 -14.64 6.31
C SER A 321 -4.28 -16.16 6.42
N ARG A 322 -4.17 -16.66 7.65
CA ARG A 322 -4.10 -18.07 8.04
C ARG A 322 -4.85 -18.24 9.37
N CYS A 323 -4.93 -19.47 9.89
CA CYS A 323 -5.39 -19.67 11.26
C CYS A 323 -4.43 -18.93 12.22
N ILE A 324 -4.98 -18.20 13.19
CA ILE A 324 -4.23 -17.46 14.22
C ILE A 324 -4.68 -17.98 15.59
N GLN A 325 -3.74 -18.47 16.40
CA GLN A 325 -4.04 -18.93 17.75
C GLN A 325 -4.21 -17.76 18.73
N LYS A 326 -5.01 -17.97 19.78
CA LYS A 326 -5.05 -17.01 20.90
C LYS A 326 -3.65 -16.85 21.50
N GLY A 327 -3.22 -15.63 21.71
CA GLY A 327 -1.90 -15.28 22.22
C GLY A 327 -0.85 -15.04 21.13
N GLU A 328 -1.13 -15.35 19.86
CA GLU A 328 -0.24 -14.99 18.75
C GLU A 328 -0.22 -13.47 18.52
N GLU A 329 0.95 -12.95 18.20
CA GLU A 329 1.11 -11.57 17.73
C GLU A 329 0.47 -11.40 16.34
N LEU A 330 -0.31 -10.33 16.17
CA LEU A 330 -0.94 -9.95 14.91
C LEU A 330 0.05 -9.08 14.11
N THR A 331 0.41 -9.55 12.92
CA THR A 331 1.43 -8.91 12.07
C THR A 331 0.98 -8.77 10.63
N HIS A 332 1.39 -7.69 9.96
CA HIS A 332 1.26 -7.54 8.51
C HIS A 332 2.61 -7.24 7.86
N SER A 333 2.68 -7.21 6.53
CA SER A 333 3.92 -6.83 5.85
C SER A 333 3.98 -5.33 5.60
N TYR A 334 5.13 -4.70 5.85
CA TYR A 334 5.42 -3.30 5.52
C TYR A 334 6.16 -3.17 4.18
N VAL A 335 6.64 -4.32 3.66
CA VAL A 335 7.45 -4.40 2.44
C VAL A 335 6.85 -5.42 1.48
N GLU A 336 7.24 -5.32 0.22
CA GLU A 336 6.89 -6.29 -0.82
C GLU A 336 7.55 -7.64 -0.52
N LEU A 337 6.74 -8.68 -0.30
CA LEU A 337 7.21 -10.00 0.07
C LEU A 337 7.96 -10.74 -1.05
N VAL A 338 7.85 -10.24 -2.29
CA VAL A 338 8.55 -10.78 -3.47
C VAL A 338 10.03 -10.37 -3.54
N LYS A 339 10.44 -9.32 -2.80
CA LYS A 339 11.81 -8.81 -2.83
C LYS A 339 12.77 -9.71 -2.04
N PRO A 340 14.08 -9.77 -2.38
CA PRO A 340 15.11 -10.49 -1.64
C PRO A 340 15.22 -10.08 -0.17
N GLN A 341 15.79 -10.96 0.66
CA GLN A 341 15.87 -10.74 2.10
C GLN A 341 16.64 -9.47 2.44
N ARG A 342 17.82 -9.27 1.85
CA ARG A 342 18.62 -8.06 2.06
C ARG A 342 17.85 -6.81 1.71
N VAL A 343 17.19 -6.77 0.55
CA VAL A 343 16.38 -5.62 0.11
C VAL A 343 15.21 -5.37 1.08
N ARG A 344 14.55 -6.41 1.59
CA ARG A 344 13.50 -6.27 2.61
C ARG A 344 14.08 -5.66 3.89
N LYS A 345 15.19 -6.18 4.41
CA LYS A 345 15.86 -5.66 5.62
C LYS A 345 16.32 -4.21 5.44
N GLU A 346 16.96 -3.87 4.31
CA GLU A 346 17.40 -2.50 3.99
C GLU A 346 16.23 -1.52 3.90
N ARG A 347 15.11 -1.92 3.29
CA ARG A 347 13.90 -1.10 3.25
C ARG A 347 13.28 -0.91 4.62
N LEU A 348 13.30 -1.94 5.47
CA LEU A 348 12.81 -1.84 6.85
C LEU A 348 13.70 -0.93 7.68
N GLN A 349 15.01 -1.08 7.58
CA GLN A 349 15.97 -0.23 8.28
C GLN A 349 15.87 1.23 7.82
N SER A 350 15.82 1.48 6.51
CA SER A 350 15.81 2.85 5.97
C SER A 350 14.49 3.58 6.20
N ASN A 351 13.34 2.89 6.11
CA ASN A 351 12.03 3.53 6.28
C ASN A 351 11.50 3.49 7.72
N TYR A 352 11.83 2.44 8.48
CA TYR A 352 11.22 2.17 9.79
C TYR A 352 12.24 1.93 10.91
N GLY A 353 13.53 1.80 10.59
CA GLY A 353 14.61 1.78 11.58
C GLY A 353 14.93 0.52 12.30
N PHE A 354 14.34 -0.59 11.87
CA PHE A 354 14.54 -1.84 12.54
C PHE A 354 14.94 -2.92 11.54
N GLU A 355 15.68 -3.89 12.05
CA GLU A 355 15.96 -5.11 11.34
C GLU A 355 14.93 -6.20 11.66
N CYS A 356 14.44 -6.89 10.63
CA CYS A 356 13.46 -7.95 10.79
C CYS A 356 14.11 -9.28 11.16
N HIS A 357 13.63 -9.86 12.28
CA HIS A 357 14.06 -11.14 12.83
C HIS A 357 12.92 -12.19 12.84
N CYS A 358 11.97 -12.07 11.91
CA CYS A 358 10.91 -13.08 11.77
C CYS A 358 11.50 -14.40 11.27
N HIS A 359 10.76 -15.50 11.41
CA HIS A 359 11.16 -16.83 10.94
C HIS A 359 11.73 -16.83 9.52
N ARG A 360 11.03 -16.20 8.56
CA ARG A 360 11.48 -16.11 7.16
C ARG A 360 12.85 -15.41 7.00
N CYS A 361 13.19 -14.48 7.88
CA CYS A 361 14.49 -13.80 7.88
C CYS A 361 15.56 -14.52 8.73
N CYS A 362 15.19 -15.38 9.67
CA CYS A 362 16.14 -16.09 10.53
C CYS A 362 16.50 -17.48 10.01
N SER A 363 15.60 -18.16 9.29
CA SER A 363 15.78 -19.55 8.85
C SER A 363 16.82 -19.76 7.75
N HIS A 364 17.62 -18.75 7.37
CA HIS A 364 18.72 -18.87 6.39
C HIS A 364 20.11 -18.96 7.05
N ASN A 365 20.21 -18.95 8.40
CA ASN A 365 21.49 -18.89 9.11
C ASN A 365 22.04 -20.23 9.65
N HIS A 366 21.47 -21.39 9.26
CA HIS A 366 22.02 -22.70 9.64
C HIS A 366 22.05 -23.70 8.47
N ASN A 367 23.26 -24.07 8.08
CA ASN A 367 23.67 -25.29 7.34
C ASN A 367 23.15 -25.51 5.90
N ASN A 368 23.96 -25.08 4.92
CA ASN A 368 24.68 -25.92 3.93
C ASN A 368 24.03 -27.19 3.31
N ASN A 369 22.70 -27.34 3.20
CA ASN A 369 22.16 -28.42 2.34
C ASN A 369 20.72 -28.27 1.81
N THR A 370 20.11 -27.09 1.87
CA THR A 370 18.78 -26.83 1.25
C THR A 370 18.76 -25.63 0.32
N SER A 371 19.93 -25.29 -0.22
CA SER A 371 20.06 -24.34 -1.32
C SER A 371 19.51 -25.00 -2.59
N ASN A 372 18.67 -24.29 -3.35
CA ASN A 372 18.44 -24.50 -4.79
C ASN A 372 17.12 -25.17 -5.29
N ASP A 373 16.15 -25.58 -4.47
CA ASP A 373 14.90 -26.16 -5.04
C ASP A 373 14.08 -25.14 -5.87
N TRP A 374 14.09 -23.86 -5.49
CA TRP A 374 13.47 -22.80 -6.30
C TRP A 374 14.37 -22.35 -7.47
N MET A 375 15.64 -22.77 -7.49
CA MET A 375 16.63 -22.50 -8.54
C MET A 375 16.56 -23.54 -9.68
N GLN A 376 15.86 -24.65 -9.47
CA GLN A 376 15.57 -25.65 -10.52
C GLN A 376 14.40 -25.25 -11.43
N LEU A 377 13.86 -24.02 -11.31
CA LEU A 377 12.82 -23.42 -12.17
C LEU A 377 13.29 -23.20 -13.64
N GLN A 378 14.17 -24.05 -14.16
CA GLN A 378 14.69 -23.98 -15.53
C GLN A 378 13.73 -24.52 -16.58
N ASP A 379 12.72 -25.31 -16.19
CA ASP A 379 11.75 -25.88 -17.11
C ASP A 379 10.32 -25.48 -16.78
N SER A 380 9.54 -25.29 -17.83
CA SER A 380 8.10 -24.98 -17.93
C SER A 380 7.15 -25.95 -17.20
N ASN A 381 7.65 -26.77 -16.26
CA ASN A 381 6.94 -27.83 -15.55
C ASN A 381 6.84 -27.64 -14.02
N GLN A 382 7.46 -26.62 -13.41
CA GLN A 382 7.42 -26.47 -11.95
C GLN A 382 6.14 -25.81 -11.40
N VAL A 383 5.46 -24.99 -12.21
CA VAL A 383 4.06 -24.60 -11.94
C VAL A 383 3.18 -25.85 -11.89
N GLY A 384 3.43 -26.77 -12.82
CA GLY A 384 2.89 -28.13 -12.84
C GLY A 384 3.09 -28.80 -11.49
N THR A 385 4.32 -28.95 -11.01
CA THR A 385 4.62 -29.61 -9.72
C THR A 385 3.84 -29.00 -8.53
N PHE A 386 3.75 -27.68 -8.39
CA PHE A 386 3.02 -27.05 -7.28
C PHE A 386 1.49 -27.18 -7.40
N LEU A 387 0.95 -27.03 -8.61
CA LEU A 387 -0.48 -27.28 -8.86
C LEU A 387 -0.80 -28.78 -8.70
N ASP A 388 0.10 -29.66 -9.12
CA ASP A 388 -0.04 -31.12 -9.20
C ASP A 388 0.09 -31.83 -7.83
N HIS A 389 0.90 -31.32 -6.89
CA HIS A 389 1.11 -31.95 -5.57
C HIS A 389 0.03 -31.56 -4.54
N SER A 390 -1.01 -30.84 -4.97
CA SER A 390 -2.22 -30.55 -4.19
C SER A 390 -3.55 -30.69 -4.96
N ASN A 391 -3.54 -31.05 -6.25
CA ASN A 391 -4.73 -31.40 -7.04
C ASN A 391 -4.32 -32.00 -8.41
N PRO A 392 -4.72 -33.23 -8.81
CA PRO A 392 -4.19 -33.86 -10.02
C PRO A 392 -4.73 -33.17 -11.29
N THR A 393 -3.98 -33.29 -12.38
CA THR A 393 -4.40 -33.19 -13.80
C THR A 393 -4.05 -31.90 -14.54
N PHE A 394 -2.77 -31.66 -14.89
CA PHE A 394 -2.43 -30.76 -16.02
C PHE A 394 -1.10 -31.11 -16.73
N ALA A 395 -1.17 -31.66 -17.94
CA ALA A 395 0.01 -31.81 -18.80
C ALA A 395 0.32 -30.50 -19.57
N ALA A 396 1.61 -30.11 -19.62
CA ALA A 396 2.13 -29.06 -20.49
C ALA A 396 2.88 -29.68 -21.69
N SER A 397 2.66 -29.08 -22.85
CA SER A 397 3.31 -29.42 -24.12
C SER A 397 4.78 -28.98 -24.09
N GLN A 398 5.69 -29.94 -24.18
CA GLN A 398 7.12 -29.70 -24.44
C GLN A 398 7.29 -29.14 -25.86
N THR A 399 7.92 -27.97 -26.00
CA THR A 399 8.91 -27.65 -27.06
C THR A 399 9.25 -26.16 -27.06
N TRP A 400 10.36 -25.77 -26.43
CA TRP A 400 11.15 -24.63 -26.90
C TRP A 400 12.61 -24.80 -26.44
N THR A 401 13.52 -24.95 -27.40
CA THR A 401 14.98 -24.97 -27.17
C THR A 401 15.60 -23.69 -27.71
N PRO A 402 16.19 -22.83 -26.88
CA PRO A 402 16.95 -21.68 -27.37
C PRO A 402 18.29 -22.12 -27.98
N PRO A 403 18.84 -21.37 -28.97
CA PRO A 403 20.09 -21.73 -29.63
C PRO A 403 21.30 -21.59 -28.69
N ALA A 404 22.30 -22.45 -28.89
CA ALA A 404 23.56 -22.42 -28.15
C ALA A 404 24.46 -21.27 -28.60
N LEU A 405 25.14 -20.62 -27.65
CA LEU A 405 26.13 -19.58 -27.93
C LEU A 405 27.57 -20.10 -27.75
N PRO A 406 28.56 -19.49 -28.43
CA PRO A 406 29.93 -19.97 -28.49
C PRO A 406 30.64 -19.76 -27.14
N ARG A 407 31.51 -20.71 -26.79
CA ARG A 407 32.40 -20.59 -25.63
C ARG A 407 33.49 -19.55 -25.93
N GLY A 408 33.59 -18.52 -25.10
CA GLY A 408 34.62 -17.49 -25.21
C GLY A 408 34.87 -16.71 -23.92
N THR A 409 35.92 -17.15 -23.21
CA THR A 409 36.91 -16.40 -22.39
C THR A 409 36.52 -15.51 -21.21
N ASN A 410 37.19 -15.82 -20.08
CA ASN A 410 37.53 -15.03 -18.89
C ASN A 410 36.41 -14.64 -17.90
N HIS A 411 36.59 -15.08 -16.65
CA HIS A 411 35.52 -15.47 -15.72
C HIS A 411 35.16 -14.45 -14.63
N ASP A 412 35.63 -13.19 -14.71
CA ASP A 412 35.40 -12.23 -13.62
C ASP A 412 34.50 -11.02 -13.96
N ASP A 413 33.95 -10.92 -15.18
CA ASP A 413 33.04 -9.81 -15.58
C ASP A 413 31.91 -10.20 -16.57
N ALA A 414 31.68 -11.50 -16.79
CA ALA A 414 30.81 -12.00 -17.87
C ALA A 414 29.31 -11.62 -17.73
N HIS A 415 28.85 -11.23 -16.53
CA HIS A 415 27.45 -10.91 -16.26
C HIS A 415 27.10 -9.42 -16.39
N GLY A 416 28.09 -8.52 -16.33
CA GLY A 416 27.89 -7.07 -16.42
C GLY A 416 27.20 -6.64 -17.73
N PRO A 417 27.69 -7.06 -18.90
CA PRO A 417 27.10 -6.70 -20.20
C PRO A 417 25.65 -7.16 -20.36
N LEU A 418 25.30 -8.36 -19.88
CA LEU A 418 23.92 -8.88 -19.95
C LEU A 418 22.97 -8.05 -19.08
N ARG A 419 23.40 -7.65 -17.88
CA ARG A 419 22.60 -6.78 -17.01
C ARG A 419 22.41 -5.39 -17.61
N GLU A 420 23.45 -4.79 -18.17
CA GLU A 420 23.36 -3.49 -18.86
C GLU A 420 22.41 -3.56 -20.05
N MET A 421 22.51 -4.62 -20.87
CA MET A 421 21.60 -4.85 -21.98
C MET A 421 20.14 -4.98 -21.52
N ALA A 422 19.89 -5.73 -20.45
CA ALA A 422 18.54 -5.85 -19.88
C ALA A 422 17.98 -4.50 -19.40
N ILE A 423 18.81 -3.64 -18.81
CA ILE A 423 18.44 -2.27 -18.38
C ILE A 423 18.08 -1.41 -19.61
N GLN A 424 18.89 -1.45 -20.66
CA GLN A 424 18.64 -0.70 -21.89
C GLN A 424 17.34 -1.13 -22.56
N LEU A 425 17.09 -2.43 -22.67
CA LEU A 425 15.86 -2.95 -23.27
C LEU A 425 14.61 -2.56 -22.45
N GLN A 426 14.68 -2.56 -21.12
CA GLN A 426 13.59 -2.06 -20.29
C GLN A 426 13.35 -0.55 -20.46
N ALA A 427 14.42 0.24 -20.63
CA ALA A 427 14.29 1.66 -20.91
C ALA A 427 13.66 1.92 -22.29
N GLN A 428 14.05 1.14 -23.29
CA GLN A 428 13.47 1.18 -24.64
C GLN A 428 12.00 0.78 -24.63
N ALA A 429 11.62 -0.29 -23.92
CA ALA A 429 10.22 -0.70 -23.76
C ALA A 429 9.36 0.43 -23.16
N LYS A 430 9.86 1.12 -22.13
CA LYS A 430 9.17 2.27 -21.53
C LYS A 430 9.01 3.44 -22.50
N GLN A 431 10.01 3.70 -23.35
CA GLN A 431 9.91 4.72 -24.40
C GLN A 431 8.86 4.33 -25.44
N CYS A 432 8.85 3.06 -25.89
CA CYS A 432 7.86 2.54 -26.80
C CYS A 432 6.43 2.66 -26.23
N MET A 433 6.22 2.26 -24.98
CA MET A 433 4.95 2.42 -24.27
C MET A 433 4.50 3.90 -24.24
N ALA A 434 5.41 4.83 -23.94
CA ALA A 434 5.10 6.27 -23.91
C ALA A 434 4.73 6.84 -25.29
N MET A 435 5.17 6.18 -26.37
CA MET A 435 4.89 6.54 -27.75
C MET A 435 3.72 5.72 -28.36
N ASP A 436 3.02 4.90 -27.55
CA ASP A 436 1.97 3.98 -28.01
C ASP A 436 2.46 2.99 -29.10
N ASN A 437 3.76 2.67 -29.08
CA ASN A 437 4.39 1.72 -30.00
C ASN A 437 4.41 0.31 -29.40
N ILE A 438 3.27 -0.38 -29.51
CA ILE A 438 3.05 -1.73 -28.96
C ILE A 438 4.06 -2.74 -29.53
N GLU A 439 4.35 -2.70 -30.84
CA GLU A 439 5.26 -3.65 -31.48
C GLU A 439 6.71 -3.48 -30.98
N GLY A 440 7.18 -2.23 -30.88
CA GLY A 440 8.50 -1.93 -30.33
C GLY A 440 8.62 -2.30 -28.86
N GLU A 441 7.54 -2.12 -28.08
CA GLU A 441 7.48 -2.53 -26.68
C GLU A 441 7.58 -4.05 -26.55
N LEU A 442 6.78 -4.81 -27.31
CA LEU A 442 6.82 -6.27 -27.35
C LEU A 442 8.21 -6.81 -27.72
N MET A 443 8.82 -6.25 -28.76
CA MET A 443 10.15 -6.66 -29.20
C MET A 443 11.19 -6.45 -28.09
N SER A 444 11.18 -5.26 -27.46
CA SER A 444 12.14 -4.90 -26.40
C SER A 444 11.97 -5.78 -25.17
N LEU A 445 10.73 -6.01 -24.73
CA LEU A 445 10.42 -6.85 -23.57
C LEU A 445 10.74 -8.32 -23.83
N THR A 446 10.42 -8.85 -25.01
CA THR A 446 10.73 -10.24 -25.37
C THR A 446 12.24 -10.49 -25.40
N GLN A 447 13.01 -9.57 -25.99
CA GLN A 447 14.47 -9.64 -25.96
C GLN A 447 15.01 -9.56 -24.53
N CYS A 448 14.44 -8.69 -23.69
CA CYS A 448 14.85 -8.53 -22.30
C CYS A 448 14.63 -9.82 -21.49
N VAL A 449 13.46 -10.47 -21.65
CA VAL A 449 13.18 -11.79 -21.05
C VAL A 449 14.21 -12.83 -21.52
N GLY A 450 14.59 -12.83 -22.80
CA GLY A 450 15.63 -13.72 -23.34
C GLY A 450 16.99 -13.51 -22.68
N VAL A 451 17.43 -12.26 -22.57
CA VAL A 451 18.71 -11.86 -21.94
C VAL A 451 18.73 -12.25 -20.46
N LEU A 452 17.67 -11.94 -19.71
CA LEU A 452 17.57 -12.28 -18.28
C LEU A 452 17.48 -13.79 -18.06
N SER A 453 16.81 -14.53 -18.94
CA SER A 453 16.76 -16.00 -18.88
C SER A 453 18.11 -16.64 -19.20
N GLN A 454 18.92 -16.03 -20.07
CA GLN A 454 20.29 -16.45 -20.31
C GLN A 454 21.19 -16.15 -19.11
N LEU A 455 21.07 -14.95 -18.54
CA LEU A 455 21.80 -14.56 -17.33
C LEU A 455 21.50 -15.54 -16.18
N LEU A 456 20.23 -15.86 -15.96
CA LEU A 456 19.80 -16.83 -14.95
C LEU A 456 20.42 -18.21 -15.19
N ARG A 457 20.40 -18.72 -16.43
CA ARG A 457 21.02 -20.01 -16.76
C ARG A 457 22.53 -20.01 -16.58
N ALA A 458 23.20 -18.92 -16.90
CA ALA A 458 24.64 -18.78 -16.68
C ALA A 458 24.97 -18.83 -15.18
N GLN A 459 24.19 -18.15 -14.33
CA GLN A 459 24.33 -18.19 -12.87
C GLN A 459 24.05 -19.57 -12.27
N LEU A 460 23.21 -20.39 -12.93
CA LEU A 460 22.87 -21.75 -12.49
C LEU A 460 23.81 -22.83 -13.02
N GLY A 461 24.40 -22.63 -14.20
CA GLY A 461 25.22 -23.61 -14.91
C GLY A 461 26.70 -23.61 -14.52
N ASP A 462 27.15 -22.62 -13.75
CA ASP A 462 28.50 -22.53 -13.25
C ASP A 462 28.65 -23.46 -12.03
N GLY A 463 28.70 -24.78 -12.28
CA GLY A 463 28.82 -25.85 -11.28
C GLY A 463 30.12 -25.85 -10.47
N SER A 464 30.80 -24.71 -10.37
CA SER A 464 31.89 -24.52 -9.43
C SER A 464 31.29 -24.28 -8.04
N ASN A 465 31.84 -24.96 -7.04
CA ASN A 465 31.54 -24.79 -5.61
C ASN A 465 31.99 -23.41 -5.08
N GLN A 466 31.86 -22.34 -5.88
CA GLN A 466 32.08 -20.97 -5.46
C GLN A 466 30.72 -20.42 -5.04
N GLY A 467 30.61 -20.02 -3.77
CA GLY A 467 29.36 -19.55 -3.18
C GLY A 467 28.81 -18.33 -3.90
N HIS A 468 27.97 -18.54 -4.90
CA HIS A 468 27.11 -17.48 -5.43
C HIS A 468 26.19 -17.01 -4.30
N ASP A 469 26.20 -15.71 -4.06
CA ASP A 469 25.32 -15.04 -3.11
C ASP A 469 23.85 -15.27 -3.53
N ASP A 470 23.10 -16.03 -2.72
CA ASP A 470 21.70 -16.40 -2.91
C ASP A 470 20.82 -15.18 -3.26
N ASP A 471 21.18 -14.01 -2.72
CA ASP A 471 20.53 -12.74 -3.01
C ASP A 471 20.70 -12.27 -4.48
N THR A 472 21.85 -12.53 -5.10
CA THR A 472 22.14 -12.10 -6.49
C THR A 472 21.28 -12.87 -7.49
N LEU A 473 21.05 -14.16 -7.22
CA LEU A 473 20.19 -14.98 -8.05
C LEU A 473 18.72 -14.64 -7.86
N HIS A 474 18.26 -14.46 -6.61
CA HIS A 474 16.89 -14.01 -6.34
C HIS A 474 16.63 -12.66 -7.01
N GLN A 475 17.61 -11.75 -6.99
CA GLN A 475 17.52 -10.48 -7.70
C GLN A 475 17.30 -10.65 -9.21
N THR A 476 18.03 -11.56 -9.87
CA THR A 476 17.80 -11.88 -11.30
C THR A 476 16.40 -12.47 -11.54
N CYS A 477 15.93 -13.39 -10.68
CA CYS A 477 14.59 -13.96 -10.78
C CYS A 477 13.49 -12.90 -10.59
N LEU A 478 13.70 -11.96 -9.68
CA LEU A 478 12.80 -10.84 -9.45
C LEU A 478 12.74 -9.92 -10.68
N GLU A 479 13.87 -9.59 -11.28
CA GLU A 479 13.92 -8.79 -12.52
C GLU A 479 13.17 -9.51 -13.64
N LEU A 480 13.39 -10.81 -13.80
CA LEU A 480 12.67 -11.62 -14.78
C LEU A 480 11.16 -11.63 -14.52
N TYR A 481 10.74 -11.80 -13.26
CA TYR A 481 9.32 -11.71 -12.86
C TYR A 481 8.71 -10.35 -13.25
N GLN A 482 9.42 -9.24 -13.00
CA GLN A 482 8.93 -7.90 -13.32
C GLN A 482 8.76 -7.70 -14.83
N VAL A 483 9.79 -8.03 -15.61
CA VAL A 483 9.75 -7.87 -17.08
C VAL A 483 8.71 -8.80 -17.72
N ARG A 484 8.52 -10.02 -17.19
CA ARG A 484 7.44 -10.91 -17.64
C ARG A 484 6.05 -10.36 -17.32
N GLY A 485 5.88 -9.69 -16.18
CA GLY A 485 4.65 -8.98 -15.84
C GLY A 485 4.33 -7.84 -16.81
N ASP A 486 5.34 -7.04 -17.18
CA ASP A 486 5.20 -5.98 -18.18
C ASP A 486 4.86 -6.60 -19.56
N LEU A 487 5.62 -7.62 -19.99
CA LEU A 487 5.40 -8.32 -21.27
C LEU A 487 4.01 -8.95 -21.34
N LEU A 488 3.53 -9.56 -20.26
CA LEU A 488 2.18 -10.10 -20.15
C LEU A 488 1.13 -9.03 -20.45
N GLY A 489 1.26 -7.84 -19.85
CA GLY A 489 0.35 -6.73 -20.10
C GLY A 489 0.32 -6.32 -21.57
N THR A 490 1.49 -6.13 -22.19
CA THR A 490 1.62 -5.76 -23.60
C THR A 490 1.07 -6.84 -24.54
N LEU A 491 1.29 -8.12 -24.25
CA LEU A 491 0.78 -9.25 -25.04
C LEU A 491 -0.75 -9.33 -25.01
N ILE A 492 -1.37 -9.08 -23.85
CA ILE A 492 -2.84 -9.01 -23.72
C ILE A 492 -3.40 -7.89 -24.59
N VAL A 493 -2.80 -6.69 -24.55
CA VAL A 493 -3.23 -5.55 -25.38
C VAL A 493 -3.06 -5.85 -26.87
N ALA A 494 -1.98 -6.54 -27.25
CA ALA A 494 -1.72 -6.95 -28.62
C ALA A 494 -2.57 -8.15 -29.11
N GLY A 495 -3.36 -8.77 -28.24
CA GLY A 495 -4.16 -9.96 -28.56
C GLY A 495 -3.34 -11.26 -28.73
N GLN A 496 -2.05 -11.27 -28.37
CA GLN A 496 -1.16 -12.42 -28.47
C GLN A 496 -1.37 -13.39 -27.30
N THR A 497 -2.49 -14.11 -27.36
CA THR A 497 -3.06 -14.82 -26.21
C THR A 497 -2.22 -16.02 -25.75
N LYS A 498 -1.64 -16.79 -26.70
CA LYS A 498 -0.87 -18.00 -26.35
C LYS A 498 0.42 -17.65 -25.60
N GLU A 499 1.11 -16.62 -26.08
CA GLU A 499 2.31 -16.07 -25.47
C GLU A 499 1.96 -15.43 -24.12
N ALA A 500 0.83 -14.72 -24.01
CA ALA A 500 0.35 -14.16 -22.76
C ALA A 500 0.11 -15.24 -21.70
N ILE A 501 -0.54 -16.36 -22.07
CA ILE A 501 -0.73 -17.52 -21.17
C ILE A 501 0.61 -17.97 -20.62
N GLN A 502 1.59 -18.18 -21.50
CA GLN A 502 2.91 -18.65 -21.10
C GLN A 502 3.58 -17.68 -20.11
N GLN A 503 3.55 -16.37 -20.38
CA GLN A 503 4.13 -15.39 -19.44
C GLN A 503 3.38 -15.35 -18.10
N CYS A 504 2.06 -15.47 -18.11
CA CYS A 504 1.24 -15.50 -16.90
C CYS A 504 1.53 -16.74 -16.05
N GLU A 505 1.71 -17.91 -16.66
CA GLU A 505 2.14 -19.14 -15.96
C GLU A 505 3.47 -18.93 -15.24
N TYR A 506 4.48 -18.33 -15.89
CA TYR A 506 5.77 -18.02 -15.25
C TYR A 506 5.63 -17.02 -14.09
N VAL A 507 4.79 -16.00 -14.24
CA VAL A 507 4.50 -15.02 -13.18
C VAL A 507 3.86 -15.71 -11.97
N VAL A 508 2.87 -16.59 -12.19
CA VAL A 508 2.23 -17.39 -11.13
C VAL A 508 3.25 -18.32 -10.47
N ALA A 509 4.12 -18.98 -11.24
CA ALA A 509 5.20 -19.84 -10.74
C ALA A 509 6.06 -19.14 -9.69
N PHE A 510 6.52 -17.94 -10.06
CA PHE A 510 7.40 -17.14 -9.22
C PHE A 510 6.69 -16.69 -7.95
N LEU A 511 5.44 -16.24 -8.06
CA LEU A 511 4.67 -15.81 -6.89
C LEU A 511 4.44 -16.96 -5.92
N VAL A 512 4.09 -18.13 -6.44
CA VAL A 512 3.95 -19.36 -5.67
C VAL A 512 5.26 -19.68 -4.94
N SER A 513 6.39 -19.75 -5.66
CA SER A 513 7.65 -20.18 -5.06
C SER A 513 8.16 -19.24 -3.96
N ILE A 514 7.94 -17.93 -4.11
CA ILE A 514 8.43 -16.91 -3.18
C ILE A 514 7.49 -16.69 -2.00
N LEU A 515 6.17 -16.83 -2.21
CA LEU A 515 5.19 -16.55 -1.17
C LEU A 515 4.84 -17.82 -0.37
N CYS A 516 4.93 -19.01 -0.96
CA CYS A 516 4.60 -20.26 -0.27
C CYS A 516 5.52 -20.52 0.91
N ASP A 517 4.87 -20.93 2.00
CA ASP A 517 5.55 -21.34 3.20
C ASP A 517 5.90 -22.81 3.10
N LYS A 518 7.19 -23.10 2.90
CA LYS A 518 7.69 -24.47 2.70
C LYS A 518 7.41 -25.39 3.89
N GLU A 519 7.36 -24.87 5.10
CA GLU A 519 7.16 -25.68 6.31
C GLU A 519 5.71 -26.14 6.47
N THR A 520 4.76 -25.30 6.08
CA THR A 520 3.34 -25.62 6.20
C THR A 520 2.74 -26.11 4.90
N ALA A 521 3.53 -26.12 3.82
CA ALA A 521 3.10 -26.36 2.45
C ALA A 521 1.85 -25.55 2.05
N ASN A 522 1.59 -24.43 2.74
CA ASN A 522 0.36 -23.68 2.59
C ASN A 522 0.58 -22.53 1.59
N CYS A 523 -0.26 -22.50 0.56
CA CYS A 523 -0.32 -21.38 -0.36
C CYS A 523 -0.87 -20.16 0.40
N PRO A 524 -0.11 -19.05 0.49
CA PRO A 524 -0.58 -17.89 1.22
C PRO A 524 -1.75 -17.26 0.47
N ASN A 525 -2.70 -16.73 1.24
CA ASN A 525 -3.80 -15.95 0.71
C ASN A 525 -3.36 -14.56 0.22
N HIS A 526 -2.29 -14.48 -0.57
CA HIS A 526 -1.71 -13.22 -1.02
C HIS A 526 -2.54 -12.65 -2.20
N PRO A 527 -2.98 -11.37 -2.15
CA PRO A 527 -3.90 -10.84 -3.15
C PRO A 527 -3.33 -10.83 -4.57
N ILE A 528 -2.03 -10.53 -4.74
CA ILE A 528 -1.38 -10.55 -6.07
C ILE A 528 -1.48 -11.94 -6.72
N LEU A 529 -1.31 -13.02 -5.95
CA LEU A 529 -1.42 -14.38 -6.49
C LEU A 529 -2.85 -14.68 -6.95
N GLY A 530 -3.85 -14.29 -6.14
CA GLY A 530 -5.25 -14.42 -6.52
C GLY A 530 -5.60 -13.68 -7.82
N LEU A 531 -5.11 -12.45 -7.98
CA LEU A 531 -5.32 -11.66 -9.19
C LEU A 531 -4.64 -12.27 -10.42
N GLN A 532 -3.41 -12.78 -10.30
CA GLN A 532 -2.73 -13.42 -11.43
C GLN A 532 -3.39 -14.74 -11.83
N LEU A 533 -3.90 -15.52 -10.87
CA LEU A 533 -4.71 -16.71 -11.15
C LEU A 533 -6.04 -16.34 -11.83
N PHE A 534 -6.68 -15.24 -11.42
CA PHE A 534 -7.87 -14.73 -12.12
C PHE A 534 -7.55 -14.44 -13.59
N THR A 535 -6.49 -13.67 -13.86
CA THR A 535 -6.05 -13.35 -15.23
C THR A 535 -5.75 -14.61 -16.04
N LEU A 536 -5.02 -15.57 -15.46
CA LEU A 536 -4.69 -16.83 -16.12
C LEU A 536 -5.95 -17.65 -16.47
N GLY A 537 -6.95 -17.68 -15.59
CA GLY A 537 -8.23 -18.33 -15.86
C GLY A 537 -8.99 -17.70 -17.04
N ASP A 538 -9.03 -16.36 -17.12
CA ASP A 538 -9.64 -15.65 -18.25
C ASP A 538 -8.89 -15.96 -19.55
N LEU A 539 -7.55 -15.98 -19.52
CA LEU A 539 -6.73 -16.35 -20.68
C LEU A 539 -6.98 -17.79 -21.13
N TYR A 540 -7.05 -18.76 -20.21
CA TYR A 540 -7.40 -20.14 -20.54
C TYR A 540 -8.79 -20.27 -21.16
N THR A 541 -9.78 -19.55 -20.62
CA THR A 541 -11.14 -19.50 -21.18
C THR A 541 -11.11 -19.01 -22.63
N SER A 542 -10.32 -17.97 -22.91
CA SER A 542 -10.23 -17.36 -24.24
C SER A 542 -9.68 -18.30 -25.34
N VAL A 543 -8.94 -19.34 -24.97
CA VAL A 543 -8.42 -20.38 -25.89
C VAL A 543 -9.17 -21.70 -25.83
N GLY A 544 -10.29 -21.75 -25.10
CA GLY A 544 -11.14 -22.94 -24.95
C GLY A 544 -10.55 -24.02 -24.04
N TRP A 545 -9.67 -23.66 -23.11
CA TRP A 545 -9.12 -24.59 -22.12
C TRP A 545 -9.96 -24.58 -20.84
N ASP A 546 -11.24 -24.93 -20.95
CA ASP A 546 -12.23 -24.74 -19.89
C ASP A 546 -11.89 -25.48 -18.59
N ASP A 547 -11.38 -26.71 -18.68
CA ASP A 547 -10.92 -27.47 -17.51
C ASP A 547 -9.76 -26.79 -16.77
N LYS A 548 -8.84 -26.18 -17.52
CA LYS A 548 -7.73 -25.37 -16.97
C LYS A 548 -8.26 -24.11 -16.31
N ALA A 549 -9.17 -23.42 -16.98
CA ALA A 549 -9.78 -22.20 -16.48
C ALA A 549 -10.52 -22.44 -15.16
N GLN A 550 -11.40 -23.45 -15.10
CA GLN A 550 -12.20 -23.74 -13.90
C GLN A 550 -11.34 -24.05 -12.67
N ARG A 551 -10.30 -24.89 -12.81
CA ARG A 551 -9.40 -25.19 -11.67
C ARG A 551 -8.62 -23.94 -11.23
N THR A 552 -8.20 -23.11 -12.19
CA THR A 552 -7.47 -21.88 -11.91
C THR A 552 -8.37 -20.85 -11.20
N PHE A 553 -9.62 -20.67 -11.65
CA PHE A 553 -10.60 -19.82 -10.99
C PHE A 553 -10.97 -20.31 -9.59
N ALA A 554 -11.05 -21.62 -9.36
CA ALA A 554 -11.28 -22.18 -8.03
C ALA A 554 -10.17 -21.76 -7.04
N TRP A 555 -8.91 -21.80 -7.47
CA TRP A 555 -7.77 -21.31 -6.68
C TRP A 555 -7.80 -19.80 -6.48
N ALA A 556 -8.04 -19.02 -7.54
CA ALA A 556 -8.21 -17.57 -7.45
C ALA A 556 -9.28 -17.23 -6.42
N ARG A 557 -10.44 -17.90 -6.48
CA ARG A 557 -11.56 -17.71 -5.57
C ARG A 557 -11.22 -18.04 -4.13
N LYS A 558 -10.51 -19.15 -3.87
CA LYS A 558 -10.07 -19.53 -2.52
C LYS A 558 -9.20 -18.44 -1.89
N ILE A 559 -8.23 -17.92 -2.64
CA ILE A 559 -7.31 -16.86 -2.19
C ILE A 559 -8.04 -15.52 -2.04
N MET A 560 -8.90 -15.17 -2.99
CA MET A 560 -9.57 -13.86 -3.03
C MET A 560 -10.72 -13.76 -2.03
N LEU A 561 -11.38 -14.87 -1.65
CA LEU A 561 -12.33 -14.90 -0.54
C LEU A 561 -11.69 -14.42 0.78
N VAL A 562 -10.41 -14.72 1.00
CA VAL A 562 -9.65 -14.26 2.15
C VAL A 562 -9.10 -12.85 1.92
N SER A 563 -8.38 -12.63 0.82
CA SER A 563 -7.64 -11.39 0.61
C SER A 563 -8.50 -10.18 0.20
N HIS A 564 -9.56 -10.40 -0.58
CA HIS A 564 -10.47 -9.35 -1.06
C HIS A 564 -11.81 -9.37 -0.29
N GLY A 565 -12.25 -10.55 0.13
CA GLY A 565 -13.49 -10.74 0.87
C GLY A 565 -14.65 -11.11 -0.04
N LYS A 566 -15.61 -11.85 0.53
CA LYS A 566 -16.80 -12.37 -0.19
C LYS A 566 -17.66 -11.31 -0.89
N ASP A 567 -17.57 -10.05 -0.45
CA ASP A 567 -18.38 -8.94 -0.93
C ASP A 567 -17.67 -8.10 -2.01
N SER A 568 -16.39 -8.39 -2.31
CA SER A 568 -15.65 -7.75 -3.41
C SER A 568 -16.24 -8.12 -4.76
N ASP A 569 -16.25 -7.17 -5.69
CA ASP A 569 -16.83 -7.37 -7.02
C ASP A 569 -16.03 -8.41 -7.81
N MET A 570 -14.70 -8.44 -7.67
CA MET A 570 -13.87 -9.50 -8.24
C MET A 570 -14.23 -10.92 -7.75
N VAL A 571 -14.54 -11.07 -6.45
CA VAL A 571 -14.92 -12.37 -5.89
C VAL A 571 -16.33 -12.76 -6.34
N LYS A 572 -17.23 -11.80 -6.56
CA LYS A 572 -18.54 -12.06 -7.16
C LYS A 572 -18.41 -12.50 -8.61
N LEU A 573 -17.55 -11.86 -9.42
CA LEU A 573 -17.28 -12.27 -10.80
C LEU A 573 -16.80 -13.73 -10.87
N LEU A 574 -15.95 -14.16 -9.92
CA LEU A 574 -15.51 -15.56 -9.81
C LEU A 574 -16.61 -16.56 -9.41
N LYS A 575 -17.81 -16.12 -9.02
CA LYS A 575 -18.94 -17.06 -8.80
C LYS A 575 -19.65 -17.43 -10.10
N ASP A 576 -19.53 -16.57 -11.10
CA ASP A 576 -20.18 -16.72 -12.40
C ASP A 576 -19.23 -17.35 -13.44
N ARG A 577 -17.99 -17.67 -13.03
CA ARG A 577 -16.94 -18.37 -13.79
C ARG A 577 -16.76 -19.77 -13.23
#